data_AF-A0A168IV12-F1
#
_entry.id   AF-A0A168IV12-F1
#
_cell.length_a   1.000
_cell.length_b   1.000
_cell.length_c   1.000
_cell.angle_alpha   90.00
_cell.angle_beta   90.00
_cell.angle_gamma   90.00
#
_symmetry.space_group_name_H-M   'P 1'
#
loop_
_entity.id
_entity.type
_entity.pdbx_description
1 polymer ?
#
loop_
_entity_poly.entity_id
_entity_poly.type
_entity_poly.pdbx_seq_one_letter_code
_entity_poly.pdbx_strand_id
1 'polypeptide(L)'
;WCTLGSAIRMAQDLGLHRSCAKWNLPRSEIETRHRVFYACYVMDRWLGARAGKPLTILDRDFDADMPSPYEITDDSTDTNLGAPIYRSFIALIKLSEILGRVLKSLYA
;
A
#
# COMPACT_ATOMS: atom_id res chain seq x y z
N TRP A 1 -3.21 -14.62 -9.73
CA TRP A 1 -2.81 -15.10 -8.38
C TRP A 1 -1.30 -15.30 -8.31
N CYS A 2 -0.69 -16.16 -9.14
CA CYS A 2 0.76 -16.37 -9.11
C CYS A 2 1.58 -15.10 -9.34
N THR A 3 1.20 -14.29 -10.34
CA THR A 3 1.84 -13.00 -10.63
C THR A 3 1.80 -12.02 -9.45
N LEU A 4 0.63 -11.91 -8.80
CA LEU A 4 0.45 -11.07 -7.61
C LEU A 4 1.24 -11.61 -6.42
N GLY A 5 1.25 -12.93 -6.20
CA GLY A 5 2.06 -13.56 -5.15
C GLY A 5 3.55 -13.26 -5.34
N SER A 6 4.06 -13.32 -6.57
CA SER A 6 5.44 -12.92 -6.87
C SER A 6 5.68 -11.44 -6.61
N ALA A 7 4.76 -10.55 -7.01
CA ALA A 7 4.87 -9.12 -6.76
C ALA A 7 4.90 -8.79 -5.26
N ILE A 8 4.04 -9.43 -4.46
CA ILE A 8 4.01 -9.28 -3.00
C ILE A 8 5.33 -9.73 -2.39
N ARG A 9 5.88 -10.87 -2.83
CA ARG A 9 7.16 -11.37 -2.33
C ARG A 9 8.32 -10.44 -2.66
N MET A 10 8.39 -9.95 -3.90
CA MET A 10 9.39 -8.95 -4.29
C MET A 10 9.25 -7.65 -3.47
N ALA A 11 8.02 -7.19 -3.22
CA ALA A 11 7.79 -6.03 -2.37
C ALA A 11 8.24 -6.27 -0.92
N GLN A 12 8.08 -7.50 -0.41
CA GLN A 12 8.58 -7.89 0.90
C GLN A 12 10.11 -7.98 0.94
N ASP A 13 10.73 -8.58 -0.07
CA ASP A 13 12.19 -8.71 -0.21
C ASP A 13 12.89 -7.34 -0.27
N LEU A 14 12.25 -6.36 -0.93
CA LEU A 14 12.70 -4.96 -0.97
C LEU A 14 12.41 -4.17 0.33
N GLY A 15 11.71 -4.77 1.29
CA GLY A 15 11.35 -4.12 2.55
C GLY A 15 10.23 -3.09 2.47
N LEU A 16 9.43 -3.07 1.39
CA LEU A 16 8.38 -2.05 1.18
C LEU A 16 7.23 -2.11 2.20
N HIS A 17 7.11 -3.23 2.92
CA HIS A 17 6.12 -3.46 3.97
C HIS A 17 6.51 -2.83 5.33
N ARG A 18 7.72 -2.25 5.44
CA ARG A 18 8.27 -1.65 6.66
C ARG A 18 8.19 -0.13 6.62
N SER A 19 8.04 0.50 7.78
CA SER A 19 8.16 1.95 7.86
C SER A 19 9.58 2.40 7.49
N CYS A 20 9.66 3.32 6.54
CA CYS A 20 10.91 3.93 6.10
C CYS A 20 11.20 5.26 6.83
N ALA A 21 10.45 5.61 7.88
CA ALA A 21 10.58 6.90 8.57
C ALA A 21 11.97 7.19 9.16
N LYS A 22 12.75 6.14 9.46
CA LYS A 22 14.12 6.24 9.98
C LYS A 22 15.21 6.06 8.92
N TRP A 23 14.82 5.82 7.68
CA TRP A 23 15.76 5.51 6.60
C TRP A 23 16.24 6.82 5.99
N ASN A 24 17.53 6.89 5.65
CA ASN A 24 18.12 8.08 5.02
C ASN A 24 17.84 8.08 3.51
N LEU A 25 16.55 8.12 3.14
CA LEU A 25 16.07 8.09 1.76
C LEU A 25 15.45 9.43 1.36
N PRO A 26 15.48 9.78 0.06
CA PRO A 26 14.73 10.91 -0.47
C PRO A 26 13.22 10.78 -0.18
N ARG A 27 12.53 11.90 0.04
CA ARG A 27 11.09 11.91 0.35
C ARG A 27 10.28 11.33 -0.81
N SER A 28 10.69 11.62 -2.05
CA SER A 28 10.05 11.08 -3.26
C SER A 28 10.11 9.55 -3.32
N GLU A 29 11.25 8.98 -2.90
CA GLU A 29 11.46 7.54 -2.87
C GLU A 29 10.62 6.87 -1.78
N ILE A 30 10.57 7.46 -0.58
CA ILE A 30 9.74 6.98 0.54
C ILE A 30 8.27 6.90 0.12
N GLU A 31 7.73 7.95 -0.49
CA GLU A 31 6.35 7.95 -0.98
C GLU A 31 6.10 6.91 -2.06
N THR A 32 7.07 6.73 -2.97
CA THR A 32 6.98 5.70 -4.00
C THR A 32 6.94 4.30 -3.39
N ARG A 33 7.76 4.04 -2.37
CA ARG A 33 7.76 2.76 -1.63
C ARG A 33 6.40 2.49 -0.97
N HIS A 34 5.84 3.47 -0.27
CA HIS A 34 4.50 3.37 0.32
C HIS A 34 3.43 3.07 -0.74
N ARG A 35 3.41 3.83 -1.83
CA ARG A 35 2.44 3.67 -2.93
C ARG A 35 2.52 2.28 -3.56
N VAL A 36 3.72 1.76 -3.82
CA VAL A 36 3.91 0.43 -4.42
C VAL A 36 3.45 -0.69 -3.50
N PHE A 37 3.77 -0.62 -2.19
CA PHE A 37 3.31 -1.60 -1.22
C PHE A 37 1.78 -1.62 -1.13
N TYR A 38 1.16 -0.45 -0.98
CA TYR A 38 -0.29 -0.35 -0.87
C TYR A 38 -1.03 -0.74 -2.17
N ALA A 39 -0.40 -0.58 -3.34
CA ALA A 39 -0.97 -1.11 -4.58
C ALA A 39 -1.05 -2.64 -4.56
N CYS A 40 -0.01 -3.32 -4.06
CA CYS A 40 -0.02 -4.77 -3.88
C CYS A 40 -1.09 -5.19 -2.85
N TYR A 41 -1.18 -4.47 -1.72
CA TYR A 41 -2.17 -4.69 -0.67
C TYR A 41 -3.62 -4.60 -1.18
N VAL A 42 -3.93 -3.56 -1.95
CA VAL A 42 -5.25 -3.37 -2.57
C VAL A 42 -5.55 -4.54 -3.50
N MET A 43 -4.62 -4.87 -4.41
CA MET A 43 -4.82 -5.97 -5.35
C MET A 43 -5.05 -7.33 -4.67
N ASP A 44 -4.34 -7.62 -3.58
CA ASP A 44 -4.50 -8.87 -2.80
C ASP A 44 -5.93 -9.03 -2.28
N ARG A 45 -6.53 -7.95 -1.76
CA ARG A 45 -7.89 -7.95 -1.23
C ARG A 45 -8.96 -8.07 -2.30
N TRP A 46 -8.85 -7.30 -3.37
CA TRP A 46 -9.82 -7.35 -4.45
C TRP A 46 -9.78 -8.66 -5.23
N LEU A 47 -8.58 -9.20 -5.46
CA LEU A 47 -8.44 -10.50 -6.11
C LEU A 47 -8.86 -11.64 -5.17
N GLY A 48 -8.55 -11.55 -3.88
CA GLY A 48 -9.04 -12.46 -2.85
C GLY A 48 -10.56 -12.49 -2.77
N ALA A 49 -11.21 -11.33 -2.74
CA ALA A 49 -12.66 -11.20 -2.78
C ALA A 49 -13.28 -11.84 -4.02
N ARG A 50 -12.72 -11.56 -5.21
CA ARG A 50 -13.22 -12.10 -6.47
C ARG A 50 -13.07 -13.61 -6.58
N ALA A 51 -11.95 -14.15 -6.09
CA ALA A 51 -11.60 -15.57 -6.26
C ALA A 51 -12.01 -16.44 -5.06
N GLY A 52 -12.53 -15.84 -3.98
CA GLY A 52 -12.82 -16.52 -2.72
C GLY A 52 -11.57 -17.12 -2.05
N LYS A 53 -10.41 -16.47 -2.23
CA LYS A 53 -9.12 -16.96 -1.72
C LYS A 53 -8.71 -16.24 -0.44
N PRO A 54 -7.95 -16.90 0.45
CA PRO A 54 -7.42 -16.26 1.64
C PRO A 54 -6.46 -15.13 1.27
N LEU A 55 -6.44 -14.08 2.08
CA LEU A 55 -5.56 -12.93 1.91
C LEU A 55 -4.10 -13.32 2.15
N THR A 56 -3.20 -12.80 1.33
CA THR A 56 -1.74 -13.01 1.47
C THR A 56 -1.14 -12.01 2.45
N ILE A 57 -1.59 -10.75 2.42
CA ILE A 57 -1.07 -9.68 3.28
C ILE A 57 -2.02 -9.47 4.46
N LEU A 58 -1.58 -9.84 5.66
CA LEU A 58 -2.32 -9.62 6.89
C LEU A 58 -1.95 -8.25 7.51
N ASP A 59 -2.96 -7.55 8.02
CA ASP A 59 -2.81 -6.21 8.64
C ASP A 59 -1.83 -6.16 9.83
N ARG A 60 -1.48 -7.31 10.41
CA ARG A 60 -0.54 -7.41 11.54
C ARG A 60 0.92 -7.60 11.11
N ASP A 61 1.16 -7.94 9.84
CA ASP A 61 2.47 -8.37 9.34
C ASP A 61 3.24 -7.24 8.64
N PHE A 62 2.69 -6.03 8.61
CA PHE A 62 3.34 -4.86 8.00
C PHE A 62 3.17 -3.59 8.86
N ASP A 63 4.08 -2.65 8.67
CA ASP A 63 4.16 -1.38 9.39
C ASP A 63 4.42 -0.18 8.45
N ALA A 64 4.17 -0.35 7.15
CA ALA A 64 4.25 0.73 6.16
C ALA A 64 3.28 1.88 6.47
N ASP A 65 3.75 3.11 6.31
CA ASP A 65 2.97 4.32 6.54
C ASP A 65 2.04 4.62 5.36
N MET A 66 0.88 5.21 5.65
CA MET A 66 -0.10 5.58 4.62
C MET A 66 0.51 6.62 3.65
N PRO A 67 0.36 6.44 2.32
CA PRO A 67 0.91 7.39 1.36
C PRO A 67 0.24 8.77 1.45
N SER A 68 1.00 9.79 1.10
CA SER A 68 0.53 11.18 1.00
C SER A 68 -0.49 11.35 -0.14
N PRO A 69 -1.51 12.22 0.04
CA PRO A 69 -2.45 12.54 -1.04
C PRO A 69 -1.83 13.38 -2.17
N TYR A 70 -0.61 13.90 -1.97
CA TYR A 70 0.06 14.82 -2.88
C TYR A 70 1.26 14.16 -3.56
N GLU A 71 1.66 14.68 -4.72
CA GLU A 71 2.95 14.35 -5.31
C GLU A 71 4.07 15.00 -4.50
N ILE A 72 5.06 14.21 -4.09
CA ILE A 72 6.22 14.70 -3.35
C ILE A 72 7.45 14.49 -4.24
N THR A 73 8.08 15.59 -4.63
CA THR A 73 9.39 15.61 -5.30
C THR A 73 10.44 16.07 -4.29
N ASP A 74 11.71 15.72 -4.49
CA ASP A 74 12.75 16.08 -3.51
C ASP A 74 13.02 17.60 -3.42
N ASP A 75 12.66 18.35 -4.46
CA ASP A 75 12.70 19.82 -4.50
C ASP A 75 11.41 20.48 -3.95
N SER A 76 10.40 19.70 -3.57
CA SER A 76 9.13 20.22 -3.06
C SER A 76 9.31 20.80 -1.65
N THR A 77 9.27 22.13 -1.54
CA THR A 77 9.02 22.80 -0.25
C THR A 77 7.55 22.63 0.14
N ASP A 78 7.26 22.50 1.44
CA ASP A 78 5.91 22.24 1.99
C ASP A 78 4.85 23.30 1.58
N THR A 79 5.26 24.38 0.93
CA THR A 79 4.41 25.47 0.42
C THR A 79 3.89 25.25 -1.01
N ASN A 80 4.46 24.31 -1.78
CA ASN A 80 4.14 24.07 -3.20
C ASN A 80 3.52 22.69 -3.46
N LEU A 81 2.69 22.18 -2.54
CA LEU A 81 1.95 20.95 -2.81
C LEU A 81 0.87 21.23 -3.87
N GLY A 82 0.97 20.55 -5.01
CA GLY A 82 0.00 20.62 -6.10
C GLY A 82 -1.38 20.04 -5.72
N ALA A 83 -2.20 19.76 -6.73
CA ALA A 83 -3.49 19.12 -6.49
C ALA A 83 -3.32 17.73 -5.82
N PRO A 84 -4.24 17.31 -4.93
CA PRO A 84 -4.15 16.01 -4.26
C PRO A 84 -4.56 14.86 -5.20
N ILE A 85 -3.66 14.46 -6.10
CA ILE A 85 -3.90 13.45 -7.14
C ILE A 85 -4.15 12.05 -6.54
N TYR A 86 -3.54 11.73 -5.40
CA TYR A 86 -3.61 10.40 -4.79
C TYR A 86 -4.76 10.22 -3.79
N ARG A 87 -5.65 11.21 -3.64
CA ARG A 87 -6.83 11.10 -2.76
C ARG A 87 -7.70 9.89 -3.06
N SER A 88 -7.95 9.62 -4.35
CA SER A 88 -8.73 8.47 -4.79
C SER A 88 -8.06 7.15 -4.44
N PHE A 89 -6.72 7.10 -4.54
CA PHE A 89 -5.94 5.94 -4.18
C PHE A 89 -5.98 5.67 -2.67
N ILE A 90 -5.84 6.70 -1.83
CA ILE A 90 -5.98 6.57 -0.37
C ILE A 90 -7.38 6.11 0.02
N ALA A 91 -8.42 6.64 -0.64
CA ALA A 91 -9.79 6.17 -0.43
C ALA A 91 -9.95 4.69 -0.81
N LEU A 92 -9.31 4.25 -1.89
CA LEU A 92 -9.30 2.85 -2.31
C LEU A 92 -8.58 1.95 -1.29
N ILE A 93 -7.46 2.39 -0.71
CA ILE A 93 -6.77 1.66 0.36
C ILE A 93 -7.70 1.46 1.56
N LYS A 94 -8.38 2.53 2.02
CA LYS A 94 -9.32 2.46 3.14
C LYS A 94 -10.49 1.53 2.84
N LEU A 95 -11.01 1.55 1.62
CA LEU A 95 -12.06 0.61 1.20
C LEU A 95 -11.53 -0.83 1.21
N SER A 96 -10.30 -1.05 0.74
CA SER A 96 -9.64 -2.36 0.80
C SER A 96 -9.41 -2.84 2.23
N GLU A 97 -9.09 -1.98 3.20
CA GLU A 97 -9.02 -2.36 4.62
C GLU A 97 -10.37 -2.91 5.13
N ILE A 98 -11.47 -2.21 4.83
CA ILE A 98 -12.81 -2.67 5.20
C ILE A 98 -13.12 -4.00 4.52
N LEU A 99 -12.84 -4.11 3.22
CA LEU A 99 -13.02 -5.36 2.46
C LEU A 99 -12.23 -6.50 3.09
N GLY A 100 -10.97 -6.27 3.48
CA GLY A 100 -10.13 -7.26 4.14
C GLY A 100 -10.71 -7.75 5.47
N ARG A 101 -11.30 -6.84 6.27
CA ARG A 101 -12.00 -7.19 7.52
C ARG A 101 -13.24 -8.04 7.27
N VAL A 102 -14.03 -7.68 6.25
CA VAL A 102 -15.24 -8.44 5.86
C VAL A 102 -14.85 -9.83 5.36
N LEU A 103 -13.83 -9.95 4.49
CA LEU A 103 -13.35 -11.23 3.99
C LEU A 103 -12.84 -12.12 5.13
N LYS A 104 -12.08 -11.56 6.08
CA LYS A 104 -11.66 -12.29 7.28
C LYS A 104 -12.87 -12.79 8.09
N SER A 105 -13.93 -12.00 8.20
CA SER A 105 -15.15 -12.41 8.91
C SER A 105 -15.98 -13.47 8.18
N LEU A 106 -15.89 -13.55 6.85
CA LEU A 106 -16.64 -14.53 6.05
C LEU A 106 -15.92 -15.88 5.94
N TYR A 107 -14.59 -15.88 6.03
CA TYR A 107 -13.75 -17.06 5.86
C TYR A 107 -13.06 -17.56 7.14
N ALA A 108 -13.30 -16.91 8.29
CA ALA A 108 -12.91 -17.40 9.62
C ALA A 108 -14.08 -18.11 10.30
#